data_AF-A0A183BXE0-F1
#
_entry.id   AF-A0A183BXE0-F1
#
_cell.length_a   1.000
_cell.length_b   1.000
_cell.length_c   1.000
_cell.angle_alpha   90.00
_cell.angle_beta   90.00
_cell.angle_gamma   90.00
#
_symmetry.space_group_name_H-M   'P 1'
#
loop_
_entity.id
_entity.type
_entity.pdbx_description
1 polymer ?
#
loop_
_entity_poly.entity_id
_entity_poly.type
_entity_poly.pdbx_seq_one_letter_code
_entity_poly.pdbx_strand_id
1 'polypeptide(L)'
;MERLKRSFVNALEPVNFIITFEHLSTDAIEPFELKNNWTGERLRLTLRHFCGPFCLLVRCPIGREEDKWTNWEKEAIEWEWTRQQNFIDIIFTENSDIGDGILNANEGQRSK
;
A
#
# COMPACT_ATOMS: atom_id res chain seq x y z
N MET A 1 -4.58 -1.74 8.73
CA MET A 1 -4.54 -2.54 7.47
C MET A 1 -5.90 -2.95 6.92
N GLU A 2 -6.88 -3.33 7.73
CA GLU A 2 -8.19 -3.81 7.22
C GLU A 2 -8.94 -2.82 6.31
N ARG A 3 -8.85 -1.51 6.59
CA ARG A 3 -9.42 -0.47 5.72
C ARG A 3 -8.81 -0.49 4.31
N LEU A 4 -7.49 -0.67 4.20
CA LEU A 4 -6.80 -0.78 2.91
C LEU A 4 -7.27 -2.02 2.14
N LYS A 5 -7.35 -3.17 2.81
CA LYS A 5 -7.83 -4.42 2.22
C LYS A 5 -9.25 -4.25 1.66
N ARG A 6 -10.16 -3.66 2.44
CA ARG A 6 -11.54 -3.36 2.03
C ARG A 6 -11.59 -2.39 0.85
N SER A 7 -10.81 -1.31 0.90
CA SER A 7 -10.75 -0.32 -0.18
C SER A 7 -10.27 -0.95 -1.49
N PHE A 8 -9.23 -1.79 -1.43
CA PHE A 8 -8.71 -2.48 -2.60
C PHE A 8 -9.73 -3.43 -3.26
N VAL A 9 -10.44 -4.23 -2.46
CA VAL A 9 -11.46 -5.18 -2.98
C VAL A 9 -12.62 -4.47 -3.66
N ASN A 10 -12.97 -3.26 -3.20
CA ASN A 10 -14.06 -2.46 -3.76
C ASN A 10 -13.61 -1.48 -4.86
N ALA A 11 -12.32 -1.43 -5.20
CA ALA A 11 -11.82 -0.55 -6.25
C ALA A 11 -12.34 -0.99 -7.61
N LEU A 12 -12.75 -0.03 -8.44
CA LEU A 12 -13.24 -0.26 -9.80
C LEU A 12 -12.25 0.19 -10.88
N GLU A 13 -11.27 1.01 -10.49
CA GLU A 13 -10.25 1.53 -11.39
C GLU A 13 -8.90 0.86 -11.10
N PRO A 14 -8.21 0.36 -12.13
CA PRO A 14 -6.88 -0.22 -11.97
C PRO A 14 -5.83 0.87 -11.73
N VAL A 15 -4.94 0.64 -10.77
CA VAL A 15 -3.77 1.48 -10.48
C VAL A 15 -2.59 0.63 -10.01
N ASN A 16 -1.38 1.03 -10.39
CA ASN A 16 -0.16 0.30 -10.10
C ASN A 16 0.76 1.14 -9.21
N PHE A 17 1.24 0.56 -8.10
CA PHE A 17 2.18 1.22 -7.22
C PHE A 17 3.03 0.22 -6.43
N ILE A 18 4.19 0.70 -6.00
CA ILE A 18 5.08 0.04 -5.04
C ILE A 18 5.30 1.03 -3.91
N ILE A 19 4.97 0.63 -2.69
CA ILE A 19 5.14 1.44 -1.48
C ILE A 19 6.03 0.67 -0.52
N THR A 20 7.05 1.35 -0.01
CA THR A 20 7.93 0.87 1.05
C THR A 20 7.54 1.51 2.38
N PHE A 21 7.50 0.72 3.44
CA PHE A 21 7.34 1.20 4.80
C PHE A 21 8.62 0.93 5.57
N GLU A 22 9.16 1.98 6.17
CA GLU A 22 10.27 1.91 7.11
C GLU A 22 9.74 1.93 8.55
N HIS A 23 10.42 1.22 9.46
CA HIS A 23 10.10 1.18 10.89
C HIS A 23 8.69 0.69 11.26
N LEU A 24 8.01 -0.01 10.36
CA LEU A 24 6.76 -0.67 10.70
C LEU A 24 7.05 -1.83 11.67
N SER A 25 6.42 -1.82 12.85
CA SER A 25 6.54 -2.96 13.77
C SER A 25 6.00 -4.22 13.08
N THR A 26 6.89 -5.18 12.83
CA THR A 26 6.55 -6.46 12.20
C THR A 26 5.64 -7.32 13.08
N ASP A 27 5.58 -7.04 14.37
CA ASP A 27 4.69 -7.71 15.32
C ASP A 27 3.22 -7.27 15.13
N ALA A 28 2.99 -6.11 14.53
CA ALA A 28 1.65 -5.54 14.33
C ALA A 28 1.06 -5.87 12.94
N ILE A 29 1.87 -6.26 11.95
CA ILE A 29 1.41 -6.41 10.56
C ILE A 29 1.87 -7.72 9.93
N GLU A 30 0.91 -8.61 9.67
CA GLU A 30 1.15 -9.85 8.94
C GLU A 30 1.16 -9.65 7.41
N PRO A 31 2.05 -10.37 6.67
CA PRO A 31 2.00 -10.43 5.22
C PRO A 31 0.64 -10.89 4.70
N PHE A 32 0.20 -10.37 3.56
CA PHE A 32 -1.04 -10.84 2.91
C PHE A 32 -0.99 -10.68 1.40
N GLU A 33 -1.88 -11.40 0.72
CA GLU A 33 -2.13 -11.27 -0.70
C GLU A 33 -3.65 -11.22 -0.95
N LEU A 34 -4.10 -10.25 -1.73
CA LEU A 34 -5.49 -10.08 -2.14
C LEU A 34 -5.57 -9.95 -3.64
N LYS A 35 -6.67 -10.44 -4.21
CA LYS A 35 -6.99 -10.29 -5.64
C LYS A 35 -8.29 -9.51 -5.79
N ASN A 36 -8.29 -8.54 -6.69
CA ASN A 36 -9.48 -7.87 -7.14
C ASN A 36 -9.83 -8.41 -8.53
N ASN A 37 -10.89 -9.20 -8.61
CA ASN A 37 -11.35 -9.83 -9.86
C ASN A 37 -12.03 -8.83 -10.81
N TRP A 38 -12.46 -7.66 -10.32
CA TRP A 38 -13.09 -6.62 -11.13
C TRP A 38 -12.04 -5.86 -11.96
N THR A 39 -10.92 -5.49 -11.32
CA THR A 39 -9.83 -4.78 -11.98
C THR A 39 -8.76 -5.71 -12.56
N GLY A 40 -8.77 -7.00 -12.19
CA GLY A 40 -7.74 -7.95 -12.60
C GLY A 40 -6.39 -7.68 -11.93
N GLU A 41 -6.40 -7.16 -10.70
CA GLU A 41 -5.21 -6.75 -9.96
C GLU A 41 -4.97 -7.59 -8.71
N ARG A 42 -3.74 -7.52 -8.21
CA ARG A 42 -3.29 -8.10 -6.96
C ARG A 42 -2.74 -7.00 -6.06
N LEU A 43 -3.06 -7.07 -4.77
CA LEU A 43 -2.40 -6.31 -3.70
C LEU A 43 -1.65 -7.29 -2.81
N ARG A 44 -0.34 -7.09 -2.63
CA ARG A 44 0.51 -7.96 -1.83
C ARG A 44 1.33 -7.15 -0.85
N LEU A 45 1.34 -7.55 0.42
CA LEU A 45 2.27 -7.07 1.42
C LEU A 45 3.29 -8.17 1.73
N THR A 46 4.58 -7.84 1.66
CA THR A 46 5.68 -8.73 2.05
C THR A 46 6.58 -8.07 3.07
N LEU A 47 7.00 -8.83 4.09
CA LEU A 47 8.07 -8.44 4.99
C LEU A 47 9.42 -8.74 4.32
N ARG A 48 10.29 -7.73 4.23
CA ARG A 48 11.64 -7.84 3.64
C ARG A 48 12.66 -7.41 4.70
N HIS A 49 13.59 -8.29 5.03
CA HIS A 49 14.67 -8.00 5.98
C HIS A 49 15.96 -7.68 5.21
N PHE A 50 16.01 -6.54 4.53
CA PHE A 50 17.21 -6.18 3.75
C PHE A 50 18.21 -5.32 4.55
N CYS A 51 17.75 -4.54 5.53
CA CYS A 51 18.61 -3.79 6.47
C CYS A 51 17.83 -3.27 7.70
N GLY A 52 16.80 -3.99 8.14
CA GLY A 52 15.80 -3.53 9.12
C GLY A 52 14.40 -4.09 8.83
N PRO A 53 13.40 -3.83 9.67
CA PRO A 53 12.01 -4.24 9.43
C PRO A 53 11.38 -3.34 8.35
N PHE A 54 11.59 -3.69 7.08
CA PHE A 54 10.92 -3.03 5.97
C PHE A 54 9.74 -3.87 5.49
N CYS A 55 8.62 -3.21 5.18
CA CYS A 55 7.48 -3.84 4.54
C CYS A 55 7.32 -3.27 3.13
N LEU A 56 7.07 -4.14 2.14
CA LEU A 56 6.82 -3.75 0.76
C LEU A 56 5.36 -4.07 0.42
N LEU A 57 4.61 -3.05 0.04
CA LEU A 57 3.23 -3.17 -0.45
C LEU A 57 3.19 -2.89 -1.95
N VAL A 58 2.70 -3.88 -2.70
CA VAL A 58 2.70 -3.86 -4.15
C VAL A 58 1.27 -4.05 -4.65
N ARG A 59 0.78 -3.08 -5.45
CA ARG A 59 -0.46 -3.24 -6.24
C ARG A 59 -0.10 -3.32 -7.71
N CYS A 60 -0.56 -4.37 -8.38
CA CYS A 60 -0.17 -4.66 -9.76
C CYS A 60 -1.25 -5.42 -10.54
N PRO A 61 -1.19 -5.46 -11.88
CA PRO A 61 -2.02 -6.35 -12.67
C PRO A 61 -1.66 -7.83 -12.40
N ILE A 62 -2.62 -8.74 -12.54
CA ILE A 62 -2.39 -10.19 -12.37
C ILE A 62 -1.57 -10.75 -13.54
N GLY A 63 -1.85 -10.32 -14.77
CA GLY A 63 -1.11 -10.72 -15.98
C GLY A 63 0.12 -9.85 -16.26
N ARG A 64 0.96 -9.62 -15.24
CA ARG A 64 2.12 -8.71 -15.35
C ARG A 64 3.40 -9.43 -15.83
N GLU A 65 4.30 -8.68 -16.46
CA GLU A 65 5.66 -9.12 -16.78
C GLU A 65 6.50 -9.23 -15.50
N GLU A 66 6.74 -10.46 -15.02
CA GLU A 66 7.38 -10.69 -13.71
C GLU A 66 8.82 -10.15 -13.64
N ASP A 67 9.58 -10.19 -14.72
CA ASP A 67 10.96 -9.71 -14.76
C ASP A 67 11.05 -8.20 -14.50
N LYS A 68 10.17 -7.44 -15.15
CA LYS A 68 10.09 -5.99 -14.98
C LYS A 68 9.72 -5.62 -13.55
N TRP A 69 8.74 -6.32 -12.98
CA TRP A 69 8.31 -6.07 -11.60
C TRP A 69 9.36 -6.48 -10.58
N THR A 70 10.10 -7.56 -10.84
CA THR A 70 11.20 -7.98 -9.97
C THR A 70 12.30 -6.92 -9.93
N ASN A 71 12.63 -6.32 -11.08
CA ASN A 71 13.57 -5.19 -11.12
C ASN A 71 13.04 -3.97 -10.37
N TRP A 72 11.77 -3.58 -10.56
CA TRP A 72 11.19 -2.45 -9.82
C TRP A 72 11.09 -2.69 -8.32
N GLU A 73 10.75 -3.91 -7.89
CA GLU A 73 10.74 -4.28 -6.47
C GLU A 73 12.16 -4.23 -5.88
N LYS A 74 13.16 -4.70 -6.62
CA LYS A 74 14.57 -4.64 -6.22
C LYS A 74 15.05 -3.19 -6.12
N GLU A 75 14.78 -2.38 -7.13
CA GLU A 75 15.08 -0.95 -7.13
C GLU A 75 14.46 -0.27 -5.92
N ALA A 76 13.17 -0.52 -5.63
CA ALA A 76 12.48 0.09 -4.47
C ALA A 76 13.11 -0.28 -3.11
N ILE A 77 13.73 -1.45 -2.98
CA ILE A 77 14.38 -1.92 -1.75
C ILE A 77 15.83 -1.44 -1.64
N GLU A 78 16.57 -1.51 -2.76
CA GLU A 78 17.97 -1.07 -2.85
C GLU A 78 18.09 0.45 -3.05
N TRP A 79 16.97 1.17 -3.06
CA TRP A 79 16.91 2.60 -3.34
C TRP A 79 17.74 3.40 -2.32
N GLU A 80 18.90 3.92 -2.75
CA GLU A 80 19.71 4.84 -1.94
C GLU A 80 18.99 6.19 -1.83
N TRP A 81 18.32 6.39 -0.71
CA TRP A 81 17.56 7.60 -0.31
C TRP A 81 18.30 8.93 -0.45
N THR A 82 19.62 8.91 -0.62
CA THR A 82 20.47 10.11 -0.68
C THR A 82 20.46 10.82 -2.03
N ARG A 83 19.87 10.23 -3.09
CA ARG A 83 19.92 10.79 -4.45
C ARG A 83 18.60 10.59 -5.22
N GLN A 84 17.58 11.44 -5.00
CA GLN A 84 16.70 11.99 -6.09
C GLN A 84 15.50 12.85 -5.62
N GLN A 85 14.93 13.59 -6.59
CA GLN A 85 13.98 14.71 -6.49
C GLN A 85 12.47 14.34 -6.58
N ASN A 86 12.10 13.07 -6.74
CA ASN A 86 10.70 12.61 -6.86
C ASN A 86 10.36 11.50 -5.84
N PHE A 87 10.59 11.78 -4.56
CA PHE A 87 10.13 10.94 -3.47
C PHE A 87 9.10 11.70 -2.63
N ILE A 88 8.02 11.02 -2.24
CA ILE A 88 7.05 11.54 -1.29
C ILE A 88 7.26 10.78 0.01
N ASP A 89 7.92 11.43 0.96
CA ASP A 89 8.00 10.93 2.32
C ASP A 89 6.69 11.22 3.06
N ILE A 90 6.12 10.19 3.67
CA ILE A 90 4.87 10.32 4.46
C ILE A 90 5.20 9.88 5.87
N ILE A 91 5.60 10.86 6.69
CA ILE A 91 5.88 10.66 8.11
C ILE A 91 4.55 10.74 8.88
N PHE A 92 4.19 9.67 9.57
CA PHE A 92 3.09 9.68 10.53
C PHE A 92 3.64 10.03 11.91
N THR A 93 3.37 11.24 12.41
CA THR A 93 3.74 11.63 13.77
C THR A 93 2.75 11.09 14.80
N GLU A 94 3.26 10.77 15.99
CA GLU A 94 2.59 10.01 17.03
C GLU A 94 1.26 10.64 17.46
N ASN A 95 0.19 9.82 17.43
CA ASN A 95 -1.23 10.07 17.75
C ASN A 95 -2.23 10.30 16.60
N SER A 96 -1.84 10.16 15.33
CA SER A 96 -2.84 10.18 14.25
C SER A 96 -3.39 8.78 13.99
N ASP A 97 -4.51 8.45 14.64
CA ASP A 97 -5.26 7.20 14.50
C ASP A 97 -5.37 6.74 13.04
N ILE A 98 -4.51 5.80 12.63
CA ILE A 98 -4.72 5.00 11.41
C ILE A 98 -5.83 3.99 11.72
N GLY A 99 -7.04 4.50 11.98
CA GLY A 99 -8.10 3.69 12.58
C GLY A 99 -9.46 4.35 12.69
N ASP A 100 -9.56 5.66 12.97
CA ASP A 100 -10.84 6.23 13.44
C ASP A 100 -11.28 7.57 12.82
N GLY A 101 -10.68 7.97 11.69
CA GLY A 101 -10.92 9.30 11.12
C GLY A 101 -11.72 9.40 9.81
N ILE A 102 -12.79 8.63 9.60
CA ILE A 102 -13.88 8.99 8.65
C ILE A 102 -15.18 8.39 9.20
N LEU A 103 -15.86 9.13 10.08
CA LEU A 103 -17.27 8.93 10.41
C LEU A 103 -18.03 10.19 9.98
N ASN A 104 -18.83 10.04 8.91
CA ASN A 104 -20.04 10.78 8.50
C ASN A 104 -19.92 12.32 8.27
N ALA A 105 -20.55 12.94 7.28
CA ALA A 105 -21.93 12.71 6.84
C ALA A 105 -22.15 13.11 5.37
N ASN A 106 -22.61 12.14 4.57
CA ASN A 106 -23.58 12.42 3.52
C ASN A 106 -24.94 11.97 4.07
N GLU A 107 -25.56 12.78 4.92
CA GLU A 107 -27.01 12.71 5.11
C GLU A 107 -27.63 13.83 4.28
N GLY A 108 -28.19 13.44 3.13
CA GLY A 108 -28.99 14.34 2.33
C GLY A 108 -30.22 14.78 3.12
N GLN A 109 -30.29 16.06 3.46
CA GLN A 109 -31.57 16.69 3.77
C GLN A 109 -32.31 16.97 2.46
N ARG A 110 -33.10 15.97 2.04
CA ARG A 110 -34.17 16.15 1.06
C ARG A 110 -35.48 16.37 1.84
N SER A 111 -35.98 17.60 1.75
CA SER A 111 -37.38 18.04 1.83
C SER A 111 -38.22 17.73 3.08
N LYS A 112 -38.69 18.79 3.75
CA LYS A 112 -40.06 19.30 3.64
C LYS A 112 -40.12 20.79 4.01
#